data_AF-A0A7X8MF52-F1
#
_entry.id   AF-A0A7X8MF52-F1
#
_cell.length_a   1.000
_cell.length_b   1.000
_cell.length_c   1.000
_cell.angle_alpha   90.00
_cell.angle_beta   90.00
_cell.angle_gamma   90.00
#
_symmetry.space_group_name_H-M   'P 1'
#
loop_
_entity.id
_entity.type
_entity.pdbx_description
1 polymer ?
#
loop_
_entity_poly.entity_id
_entity_poly.type
_entity_poly.pdbx_seq_one_letter_code
_entity_poly.pdbx_strand_id
1 'polypeptide(L)' 'MKNSDLYEVRPIKDLKDMLDSSVKLFGEKAAFLSKPKGQADYAAITYKQYKSDVDAFGTALM' A
#
# COMPACT_ATOMS: atom_id res chain seq x y z
N MET A 1 -9.45 22.09 26.53
CA MET A 1 -9.07 22.25 25.10
C MET A 1 -9.74 21.11 24.32
N LYS A 2 -10.59 21.42 23.33
CA LYS A 2 -11.03 20.40 22.37
C LYS A 2 -9.88 20.23 21.38
N ASN A 3 -9.22 19.07 21.42
CA ASN A 3 -8.29 18.62 20.37
C ASN A 3 -9.11 18.36 19.10
N SER A 4 -9.53 19.44 18.44
CA SER A 4 -10.13 19.36 17.10
C SER A 4 -9.06 18.81 16.18
N ASP A 5 -9.44 17.83 15.38
CA ASP A 5 -8.56 16.92 14.63
C ASP A 5 -7.38 17.67 13.99
N LEU A 6 -6.17 17.44 14.53
CA LEU A 6 -4.95 18.18 14.14
C LEU A 6 -4.52 17.88 12.70
N TYR A 7 -5.05 16.80 12.12
CA TYR A 7 -4.75 16.34 10.77
C TYR A 7 -6.00 15.76 10.12
N GLU A 8 -6.12 15.96 8.81
CA GLU A 8 -7.11 15.25 8.01
C GLU A 8 -6.75 13.75 7.99
N VAL A 9 -7.62 12.94 8.58
CA VAL A 9 -7.50 11.49 8.57
C VAL A 9 -8.60 10.89 7.70
N ARG A 10 -8.24 9.85 6.95
CA ARG A 10 -9.20 9.07 6.19
C ARG A 10 -9.51 7.78 6.95
N PRO A 11 -10.77 7.54 7.35
CA PRO A 11 -11.13 6.29 7.99
C PRO A 11 -10.98 5.11 7.00
N ILE A 12 -10.60 3.96 7.54
CA ILE A 12 -10.52 2.69 6.83
C ILE A 12 -11.35 1.65 7.58
N LYS A 13 -12.09 0.82 6.85
CA LYS A 13 -12.90 -0.24 7.46
C LYS A 13 -12.06 -1.45 7.85
N ASP A 14 -11.14 -1.83 6.97
CA ASP A 14 -10.27 -3.00 7.10
C ASP A 14 -9.00 -2.81 6.24
N LEU A 15 -8.10 -3.79 6.28
CA LEU A 15 -6.83 -3.74 5.53
C LEU A 15 -7.04 -3.78 4.00
N LYS A 16 -8.10 -4.43 3.52
CA LYS A 16 -8.40 -4.48 2.10
C LYS A 16 -8.88 -3.11 1.61
N ASP A 17 -9.78 -2.48 2.36
CA ASP A 17 -10.24 -1.11 2.11
C ASP A 17 -9.07 -0.12 2.15
N MET A 18 -8.18 -0.25 3.14
CA MET A 18 -6.95 0.54 3.19
C MET A 18 -6.10 0.39 1.91
N LEU A 19 -5.88 -0.82 1.42
CA LEU A 19 -5.08 -1.07 0.23
C LEU A 19 -5.77 -0.55 -1.04
N ASP A 20 -7.04 -0.87 -1.24
CA ASP A 20 -7.80 -0.47 -2.43
C ASP A 20 -7.89 1.07 -2.56
N SER A 21 -8.12 1.76 -1.44
CA SER A 21 -8.14 3.23 -1.41
C SER A 21 -6.76 3.85 -1.60
N SER A 22 -5.70 3.24 -1.05
CA SER A 22 -4.33 3.71 -1.25
C SER A 22 -3.89 3.58 -2.71
N VAL A 23 -4.29 2.51 -3.40
CA VAL A 23 -4.02 2.34 -4.84
C VAL A 23 -4.69 3.42 -5.69
N LYS A 24 -5.92 3.82 -5.35
CA LYS A 24 -6.64 4.89 -6.07
C LYS A 24 -5.94 6.24 -5.92
N LEU A 25 -5.42 6.55 -4.74
CA LEU A 25 -4.80 7.84 -4.43
C LEU A 25 -3.32 7.90 -4.82
N PHE A 26 -2.60 6.78 -4.68
CA PHE A 26 -1.14 6.74 -4.69
C PHE A 26 -0.59 5.60 -5.56
N GLY A 27 -1.36 5.10 -6.52
CA GLY A 27 -1.05 3.87 -7.26
C GLY A 27 0.37 3.77 -7.84
N GLU A 28 0.90 4.87 -8.40
CA GLU A 28 2.25 4.92 -8.98
C GLU A 28 3.36 5.21 -7.96
N LYS A 29 3.02 5.57 -6.72
CA LYS A 29 4.01 5.81 -5.66
C LYS A 29 4.50 4.48 -5.10
N ALA A 30 5.75 4.48 -4.61
CA ALA A 30 6.32 3.36 -3.89
C ALA A 30 5.56 3.14 -2.56
N ALA A 31 4.99 1.96 -2.40
CA ALA A 31 4.48 1.46 -1.13
C ALA A 31 5.62 0.89 -0.27
N PHE A 32 6.60 0.25 -0.92
CA PHE A 32 7.79 -0.29 -0.28
C PHE A 32 9.05 -0.01 -1.11
N LEU A 33 10.19 0.01 -0.43
CA LEU A 33 11.51 -0.05 -1.04
C LEU A 33 12.15 -1.37 -0.63
N SER A 34 12.31 -2.27 -1.58
CA SER A 34 12.97 -3.55 -1.38
C SER A 34 14.47 -3.42 -1.62
N LYS A 35 15.29 -4.20 -0.91
CA LYS A 35 16.74 -4.32 -1.19
C LYS A 35 17.04 -5.76 -1.60
N PRO A 36 16.92 -6.09 -2.90
CA PRO A 36 17.18 -7.44 -3.37
C PRO A 36 18.62 -7.85 -3.07
N LYS A 37 18.82 -9.09 -2.64
CA LYS A 37 20.16 -9.62 -2.37
C LYS A 37 20.98 -9.59 -3.66
N GLY A 38 22.16 -8.98 -3.60
CA GLY A 38 23.05 -8.84 -4.76
C GLY A 38 22.78 -7.62 -5.64
N GLN A 39 21.77 -6.80 -5.32
CA GLN A 39 21.61 -5.47 -5.92
C GLN A 39 22.15 -4.38 -4.98
N ALA A 40 22.79 -3.38 -5.58
CA ALA A 40 23.30 -2.22 -4.84
C ALA A 40 22.16 -1.28 -4.42
N ASP A 41 21.17 -1.10 -5.30
CA ASP A 41 20.11 -0.11 -5.17
C ASP A 41 18.82 -0.69 -4.59
N TYR A 42 18.00 0.20 -4.03
CA TYR A 42 16.65 -0.13 -3.61
C TYR A 42 15.70 -0.16 -4.81
N ALA A 43 14.89 -1.20 -4.91
CA ALA A 43 13.84 -1.34 -5.92
C ALA A 43 12.47 -0.99 -5.33
N ALA A 44 11.77 -0.06 -5.97
CA ALA A 44 10.44 0.35 -5.55
C ALA A 44 9.38 -0.69 -5.90
N ILE A 45 8.51 -0.99 -4.92
CA ILE A 45 7.27 -1.75 -5.13
C ILE A 45 6.14 -0.74 -5.01
N THR A 46 5.42 -0.50 -6.10
CA THR A 46 4.33 0.48 -6.13
C THR A 46 3.09 -0.05 -5.41
N TYR A 47 2.17 0.86 -5.01
CA TYR A 47 0.87 0.44 -4.48
C TYR A 47 0.12 -0.45 -5.47
N LYS A 48 0.15 -0.12 -6.77
CA LYS A 48 -0.46 -0.96 -7.81
C LYS A 48 0.16 -2.35 -7.87
N GLN A 49 1.48 -2.46 -7.84
CA GLN A 49 2.17 -3.75 -7.84
C GLN A 49 1.77 -4.56 -6.60
N TYR A 50 1.84 -3.96 -5.42
CA TYR A 50 1.51 -4.63 -4.17
C TYR A 50 0.07 -5.17 -4.16
N LYS A 51 -0.90 -4.39 -4.65
CA LYS A 51 -2.28 -4.87 -4.77
C LYS A 51 -2.40 -6.05 -5.75
N SER A 52 -1.74 -5.97 -6.90
CA SER A 52 -1.72 -7.07 -7.86
C SER A 52 -1.17 -8.35 -7.23
N ASP A 53 -0.11 -8.25 -6.44
CA ASP A 53 0.50 -9.41 -5.77
C ASP A 53 -0.43 -10.00 -4.70
N VAL A 54 -1.12 -9.16 -3.92
CA VAL A 54 -2.10 -9.60 -2.91
C VAL A 54 -3.31 -10.26 -3.58
N ASP A 55 -3.85 -9.69 -4.65
CA ASP A 55 -4.98 -10.26 -5.38
C ASP A 55 -4.61 -11.62 -6.02
N ALA A 56 -3.40 -11.73 -6.57
CA ALA A 56 -2.89 -12.99 -7.13
C ALA A 56 -2.72 -14.07 -6.04
N PHE A 57 -2.14 -13.72 -4.89
CA PHE A 57 -2.01 -14.63 -3.76
C PHE A 57 -3.37 -15.07 -3.23
N GLY A 58 -4.33 -14.14 -3.10
CA GLY A 58 -5.70 -14.46 -2.70
C GLY A 58 -6.38 -15.42 -3.67
N THR A 59 -6.20 -15.23 -4.98
CA THR A 59 -6.72 -16.14 -6.02
C THR A 59 -6.15 -17.56 -5.87
N ALA A 60 -4.87 -17.68 -5.50
CA ALA A 60 -4.22 -18.98 -5.31
C ALA A 60 -4.67 -19.73 -4.04
N LEU A 61 -5.29 -19.04 -3.08
CA LEU A 61 -5.81 -19.64 -1.84
C LEU A 61 -7.28 -20.08 -1.96
N MET A 62 -7.94 -19.82 -3.09
CA MET A 62 -9.33 -20.20 -3.34
C MET A 62 -9.49 -21.62 -3.89
#